data_AF-A0A954NCC0-F1
#
_entry.id   AF-A0A954NCC0-F1
#
_cell.length_a   1.000
_cell.length_b   1.000
_cell.length_c   1.000
_cell.angle_alpha   90.00
_cell.angle_beta   90.00
_cell.angle_gamma   90.00
#
_symmetry.space_group_name_H-M   'P 1'
#
loop_
_entity.id
_entity.type
_entity.pdbx_description
1 polymer ?
#
loop_
_entity_poly.entity_id
_entity_poly.type
_entity_poly.pdbx_seq_one_letter_code
_entity_poly.pdbx_strand_id
1 'polypeptide(L)'
;NAGEYDDEYVPKLLDYCNKNLSNIANQGFGHWHYAHFYYSQVLYREGGNTWTEYRDKIQERLISEASPDGSWNQGYIGPVYTTAINLTVLQLENAALPIYQR
;
A
#
# COMPACT_ATOMS: atom_id res chain seq x y z
N ASN A 1 21.45 -5.56 1.98
CA ASN A 1 20.62 -4.74 1.07
C ASN A 1 20.80 -5.25 -0.35
N ALA A 2 19.86 -6.06 -0.81
CA ALA A 2 19.89 -6.70 -2.14
C ALA A 2 18.74 -6.14 -3.00
N GLY A 3 18.88 -4.89 -3.43
CA GLY A 3 18.01 -4.25 -4.41
C GLY A 3 18.87 -3.65 -5.51
N GLU A 4 18.60 -4.01 -6.76
CA GLU A 4 19.19 -3.37 -7.94
C GLU A 4 18.39 -2.11 -8.24
N TYR A 5 18.74 -1.02 -7.55
CA TYR A 5 18.10 0.28 -7.73
C TYR A 5 18.46 0.95 -9.06
N ASP A 6 19.60 0.55 -9.65
CA ASP A 6 20.16 1.11 -10.88
C ASP A 6 19.61 0.45 -12.17
N ASP A 7 18.61 -0.42 -12.04
CA ASP A 7 17.96 -1.08 -13.18
C ASP A 7 17.05 -0.08 -13.95
N GLU A 8 17.13 -0.11 -15.28
CA GLU A 8 16.39 0.81 -16.16
C GLU A 8 14.85 0.71 -16.07
N TYR A 9 14.32 -0.39 -15.51
CA TYR A 9 12.89 -0.65 -15.37
C TYR A 9 12.33 -0.09 -14.07
N VAL A 10 13.14 0.10 -13.03
CA VAL A 10 12.68 0.60 -11.73
C VAL A 10 12.03 1.99 -11.85
N PRO A 11 12.64 3.00 -12.51
CA PRO A 11 12.01 4.31 -12.69
C PRO A 11 10.73 4.25 -13.53
N LYS A 12 10.68 3.39 -14.55
CA LYS A 12 9.51 3.23 -15.43
C LYS A 12 8.33 2.63 -14.66
N LEU A 13 8.59 1.63 -13.81
CA LEU A 13 7.58 1.01 -12.98
C LEU A 13 7.06 1.97 -11.90
N LEU A 14 7.95 2.73 -11.26
CA LEU A 14 7.58 3.75 -10.29
C LEU A 14 6.70 4.84 -10.90
N ASP A 15 7.04 5.33 -12.11
CA ASP A 15 6.24 6.31 -12.84
C ASP A 15 4.84 5.75 -13.19
N TYR A 16 4.76 4.50 -13.64
CA TYR A 16 3.47 3.83 -13.88
C TYR A 16 2.63 3.76 -12.59
N CYS A 17 3.22 3.30 -11.48
CA CYS A 17 2.53 3.21 -10.19
C CYS A 17 2.09 4.60 -9.71
N ASN A 18 2.93 5.62 -9.81
CA ASN A 18 2.57 6.98 -9.46
C ASN A 18 1.37 7.48 -10.28
N LYS A 19 1.38 7.28 -11.60
CA LYS A 19 0.27 7.72 -12.47
C LYS A 19 -1.05 7.02 -12.17
N ASN A 20 -1.01 5.75 -11.78
CA ASN A 20 -2.21 4.91 -11.67
C ASN A 20 -2.70 4.70 -10.23
N LEU A 21 -1.81 4.77 -9.24
CA LEU A 21 -2.09 4.41 -7.85
C LEU A 21 -1.94 5.59 -6.85
N SER A 22 -1.34 6.72 -7.25
CA SER A 22 -1.22 7.87 -6.33
C SER A 22 -2.58 8.49 -6.00
N ASN A 23 -3.52 8.45 -6.95
CA ASN A 23 -4.90 8.83 -6.69
C ASN A 23 -5.63 7.68 -5.99
N ILE A 24 -5.50 7.67 -4.67
CA ILE A 24 -6.10 6.67 -3.79
C ILE A 24 -7.60 6.51 -4.10
N ALA A 25 -8.35 7.60 -4.31
CA ALA A 25 -9.80 7.58 -4.61
C ALA A 25 -10.18 6.76 -5.86
N ASN A 26 -9.24 6.52 -6.78
CA ASN A 26 -9.50 5.78 -8.00
C ASN A 26 -9.58 4.26 -7.74
N GLN A 27 -10.79 3.70 -7.74
CA GLN A 27 -11.02 2.25 -7.68
C GLN A 27 -11.03 1.56 -9.06
N GLY A 28 -10.52 2.20 -10.11
CA GLY A 28 -10.58 1.71 -11.49
C GLY A 28 -9.89 0.36 -11.75
N PHE A 29 -9.16 -0.19 -10.77
CA PHE A 29 -8.55 -1.51 -10.84
C PHE A 29 -9.32 -2.49 -9.94
N GLY A 30 -9.76 -3.64 -10.50
CA GLY A 30 -10.49 -4.69 -9.78
C GLY A 30 -9.73 -5.37 -8.62
N HIS A 31 -8.51 -4.91 -8.33
CA HIS A 31 -7.63 -5.40 -7.28
C HIS A 31 -7.03 -4.24 -6.46
N TRP A 32 -7.80 -3.19 -6.20
CA TRP A 32 -7.34 -1.97 -5.51
C TRP A 32 -6.58 -2.24 -4.19
N HIS A 33 -7.16 -3.00 -3.25
CA HIS A 33 -6.49 -3.33 -1.98
C HIS A 33 -5.17 -4.08 -2.18
N TYR A 34 -5.14 -5.00 -3.13
CA TYR A 34 -3.95 -5.79 -3.45
C TYR A 34 -2.86 -4.95 -4.13
N ALA A 35 -3.23 -4.01 -5.00
CA ALA A 35 -2.28 -3.07 -5.59
C ALA A 35 -1.66 -2.18 -4.50
N HIS A 36 -2.48 -1.64 -3.60
CA HIS A 36 -2.01 -0.78 -2.51
C HIS A 36 -1.23 -1.54 -1.42
N PHE A 37 -1.46 -2.85 -1.27
CA PHE A 37 -0.63 -3.72 -0.44
C PHE A 37 0.85 -3.68 -0.87
N TYR A 38 1.12 -3.95 -2.15
CA TYR A 38 2.51 -3.94 -2.65
C TYR A 38 3.05 -2.53 -2.82
N TYR A 39 2.23 -1.61 -3.31
CA TYR A 39 2.66 -0.23 -3.54
C TYR A 39 3.06 0.47 -2.24
N SER A 40 2.32 0.24 -1.15
CA SER A 40 2.67 0.77 0.16
C SER A 40 4.04 0.30 0.64
N GLN A 41 4.43 -0.96 0.37
CA GLN A 41 5.74 -1.48 0.75
C GLN A 41 6.88 -0.81 -0.05
N VAL A 42 6.64 -0.56 -1.34
CA VAL A 42 7.58 0.19 -2.19
C VAL A 42 7.76 1.61 -1.66
N LEU A 43 6.67 2.34 -1.47
CA LEU A 43 6.74 3.71 -0.97
C LEU A 43 7.28 3.78 0.46
N TYR A 44 6.95 2.79 1.30
CA TYR A 44 7.55 2.67 2.62
C TYR A 44 9.05 2.50 2.52
N ARG A 45 9.59 1.71 1.57
CA ARG A 45 11.04 1.56 1.35
C ARG A 45 11.68 2.87 0.85
N GLU A 46 11.02 3.61 -0.04
CA GLU A 46 11.45 4.93 -0.51
C GLU A 46 11.50 5.95 0.63
N GLY A 47 10.44 6.01 1.46
CA GLY A 47 10.33 6.90 2.60
C GLY A 47 10.22 8.38 2.27
N GLY A 48 10.80 9.18 3.16
CA GLY A 48 10.74 10.64 3.07
C GLY A 48 9.31 11.15 2.98
N ASN A 49 9.15 12.29 2.30
CA ASN A 49 7.85 12.92 2.09
C ASN A 49 6.92 12.05 1.24
N THR A 50 7.46 11.29 0.27
CA THR A 50 6.68 10.40 -0.58
C THR A 50 5.92 9.36 0.24
N TRP A 51 6.58 8.73 1.22
CA TRP A 51 5.91 7.83 2.15
C TRP A 51 4.89 8.56 3.01
N THR A 52 5.28 9.65 3.67
CA THR A 52 4.42 10.37 4.62
C THR A 52 3.11 10.82 3.97
N GLU A 53 3.19 11.46 2.80
CA GLU A 53 2.01 11.95 2.07
C GLU A 53 1.08 10.82 1.61
N TYR A 54 1.65 9.70 1.16
CA TYR A 54 0.87 8.53 0.77
C TYR A 54 0.24 7.85 1.98
N ARG A 55 1.02 7.64 3.04
CA ARG A 55 0.62 7.00 4.29
C ARG A 55 -0.59 7.70 4.89
N ASP A 56 -0.53 9.01 5.02
CA ASP A 56 -1.59 9.78 5.67
C ASP A 56 -2.92 9.58 4.92
N LYS A 57 -2.89 9.65 3.59
CA LYS A 57 -4.07 9.47 2.74
C LYS A 57 -4.60 8.02 2.75
N ILE A 58 -3.72 7.02 2.69
CA ILE A 58 -4.16 5.63 2.65
C ILE A 58 -4.69 5.18 4.01
N GLN A 59 -4.07 5.62 5.12
CA GLN A 59 -4.53 5.32 6.46
C GLN A 59 -5.91 5.93 6.72
N GLU A 60 -6.09 7.22 6.41
CA GLU A 60 -7.39 7.89 6.54
C GLU A 60 -8.49 7.13 5.81
N ARG A 61 -8.22 6.75 4.55
CA ARG A 61 -9.18 5.98 3.77
C ARG A 61 -9.47 4.61 4.38
N LEU A 62 -8.45 3.82 4.69
CA LEU A 62 -8.67 2.48 5.22
C LEU A 62 -9.47 2.55 6.52
N ILE A 63 -9.08 3.41 7.46
CA ILE A 63 -9.77 3.58 8.75
C ILE A 63 -11.24 3.98 8.55
N SER A 64 -11.53 4.92 7.64
CA SER A 64 -12.91 5.34 7.36
C SER A 64 -13.78 4.27 6.67
N GLU A 65 -13.17 3.32 5.98
CA GLU A 65 -13.85 2.21 5.29
C GLU A 65 -14.01 0.95 6.16
N ALA A 66 -13.41 0.93 7.36
CA ALA A 66 -13.51 -0.19 8.28
C ALA A 66 -14.95 -0.35 8.79
N SER A 67 -15.43 -1.59 8.82
CA SER A 67 -16.72 -1.93 9.42
C SER A 67 -16.64 -1.82 10.96
N PRO A 68 -17.77 -1.72 11.69
CA PRO A 68 -17.76 -1.60 13.15
C PRO A 68 -17.08 -2.76 13.89
N ASP A 69 -16.98 -3.93 13.26
CA ASP A 69 -16.26 -5.11 13.77
C ASP A 69 -14.76 -5.11 13.42
N GLY A 70 -14.27 -4.06 12.74
CA GLY A 70 -12.89 -3.91 12.29
C GLY A 70 -12.57 -4.58 10.95
N SER A 71 -13.57 -5.15 10.26
CA SER A 71 -13.37 -5.83 8.98
C SER A 71 -13.50 -4.91 7.77
N TRP A 72 -12.88 -5.29 6.66
CA TRP A 72 -13.13 -4.71 5.33
C TRP A 72 -13.82 -5.75 4.45
N ASN A 73 -15.05 -5.46 4.03
CA ASN A 73 -15.90 -6.36 3.28
C ASN A 73 -15.84 -6.12 1.75
N GLN A 74 -14.96 -5.25 1.29
CA GLN A 74 -14.75 -4.94 -0.12
C GLN A 74 -13.97 -6.06 -0.84
N GLY A 75 -14.21 -6.19 -2.14
CA GLY A 75 -13.48 -7.09 -3.04
C GLY A 75 -14.06 -8.50 -3.16
N TYR A 76 -13.53 -9.27 -4.11
CA TYR A 76 -14.10 -10.56 -4.53
C TYR A 76 -13.59 -11.77 -3.74
N ILE A 77 -12.49 -11.64 -2.99
CA ILE A 77 -11.85 -12.75 -2.27
C ILE A 77 -12.48 -12.98 -0.88
N GLY A 78 -13.04 -11.92 -0.29
CA GLY A 78 -13.71 -11.96 1.01
C GLY A 78 -12.96 -11.25 2.14
N PRO A 79 -13.62 -11.07 3.29
CA PRO A 79 -13.21 -10.11 4.31
C PRO A 79 -11.92 -10.48 5.05
N VAL A 80 -11.62 -11.77 5.22
CA VAL A 80 -10.37 -12.21 5.87
C VAL A 80 -9.16 -11.71 5.08
N TYR A 81 -9.18 -11.88 3.76
CA TYR A 81 -8.10 -11.47 2.88
C TYR A 81 -7.94 -9.94 2.84
N THR A 82 -9.03 -9.22 2.60
CA THR A 82 -9.00 -7.76 2.51
C THR A 82 -8.58 -7.12 3.84
N THR A 83 -9.09 -7.64 4.96
CA THR A 83 -8.71 -7.18 6.32
C THR A 83 -7.22 -7.42 6.59
N ALA A 84 -6.69 -8.60 6.28
CA ALA A 84 -5.28 -8.91 6.52
C ALA A 84 -4.34 -7.98 5.73
N ILE A 85 -4.67 -7.71 4.47
CA ILE A 85 -3.93 -6.75 3.64
C ILE A 85 -3.97 -5.35 4.23
N ASN A 86 -5.16 -4.84 4.53
CA ASN A 86 -5.31 -3.47 5.04
C ASN A 86 -4.59 -3.29 6.37
N LEU A 87 -4.72 -4.25 7.29
CA LEU A 87 -3.99 -4.24 8.55
C LEU A 87 -2.48 -4.28 8.35
N THR A 88 -1.98 -4.98 7.33
CA THR A 88 -0.53 -4.99 7.05
C THR A 88 -0.06 -3.61 6.59
N VAL A 89 -0.81 -2.95 5.70
CA VAL A 89 -0.52 -1.56 5.25
C VAL A 89 -0.50 -0.61 6.44
N LEU A 90 -1.49 -0.69 7.33
CA LEU A 90 -1.61 0.17 8.52
C LEU A 90 -0.46 -0.01 9.52
N GLN A 91 0.21 -1.16 9.51
CA GLN A 91 1.26 -1.51 10.49
C GLN A 91 2.69 -1.43 9.95
N LEU A 92 2.89 -0.98 8.70
CA LEU A 92 4.23 -0.93 8.08
C LEU A 92 5.25 -0.15 8.92
N GLU A 93 4.84 0.92 9.59
CA GLU A 93 5.73 1.75 10.43
C GLU A 93 6.22 1.04 11.70
N ASN A 94 5.54 -0.02 12.14
CA ASN A 94 6.00 -0.84 13.26
C ASN A 94 7.26 -1.65 12.90
N ALA A 95 7.61 -1.74 11.61
CA ALA A 95 8.78 -2.48 11.11
C ALA A 95 8.90 -3.91 11.69
N ALA A 96 7.76 -4.55 11.94
CA ALA A 96 7.68 -5.79 12.71
C ALA A 96 8.25 -7.03 11.97
N LEU A 97 8.45 -6.92 10.65
CA LEU A 97 9.07 -7.97 9.83
C LEU A 97 10.45 -7.53 9.34
N PRO A 98 11.43 -8.44 9.20
CA PRO A 98 12.77 -8.10 8.70
C PRO A 98 12.77 -7.34 7.37
N ILE A 99 11.83 -7.65 6.47
CA ILE A 99 11.71 -6.98 5.16
C ILE A 99 11.26 -5.51 5.27
N TYR A 100 10.66 -5.13 6.39
CA TYR A 100 10.24 -3.76 6.69
C TYR A 100 11.30 -2.98 7.50
N GLN A 101 12.45 -3.57 7.80
CA GLN A 101 13.53 -2.82 8.41
C GLN A 101 14.22 -1.96 7.35
N ARG A 102 14.31 -0.66 7.62
CA ARG A 102 14.88 0.36 6.73
C ARG A 102 16.21 0.87 7.26
#